data_AF-A0A963TJI1-F1
#
_entry.id   AF-A0A963TJI1-F1
#
_cell.length_a   1.000
_cell.length_b   1.000
_cell.length_c   1.000
_cell.angle_alpha   90.00
_cell.angle_beta   90.00
_cell.angle_gamma   90.00
#
_symmetry.space_group_name_H-M   'P 1'
#
loop_
_entity.id
_entity.type
_entity.pdbx_description
1 polymer ?
#
loop_
_entity_poly.entity_id
_entity_poly.type
_entity_poly.pdbx_seq_one_letter_code
_entity_poly.pdbx_strand_id
1 'polypeptide(L)' 'LDPARIICGVGSDEIIHFLCQAYAGPRDEVLFTEHGFLMYRISAMAAGATPVSVRERERTTDVDAILA' A
#
# COMPACT_ATOMS: atom_id res chain seq x y z
N LEU A 1 12.95 -19.97 8.86
CA LEU A 1 12.77 -18.56 8.47
C LEU A 1 13.91 -17.76 9.09
N ASP A 2 14.39 -16.71 8.42
CA ASP A 2 15.39 -15.81 9.00
C ASP A 2 14.70 -14.84 9.99
N PRO A 3 15.02 -14.87 11.30
CA PRO A 3 14.40 -14.00 12.29
C PRO A 3 14.61 -12.50 12.01
N ALA A 4 15.70 -12.13 11.34
CA ALA A 4 15.98 -10.72 11.02
C ALA A 4 14.98 -10.11 10.02
N ARG A 5 14.16 -10.93 9.36
CA ARG A 5 13.14 -10.50 8.38
C ARG A 5 11.71 -10.63 8.89
N ILE A 6 11.53 -10.84 10.20
CA ILE A 6 10.22 -11.03 10.82
C ILE A 6 10.04 -9.97 11.90
N ILE A 7 8.93 -9.27 11.84
CA ILE A 7 8.46 -8.39 12.91
C ILE A 7 7.12 -8.91 13.43
N CYS A 8 6.86 -8.68 14.72
CA CYS A 8 5.57 -8.93 15.32
C CYS A 8 4.77 -7.62 15.30
N GLY A 9 3.51 -7.67 14.85
CA GLY A 9 2.55 -6.59 15.00
C GLY A 9 1.24 -7.09 15.59
N VAL A 10 0.33 -6.17 15.89
CA VAL A 10 -0.99 -6.46 16.46
C VAL A 10 -2.10 -6.59 15.40
N GLY A 11 -1.73 -6.73 14.13
CA GLY A 11 -2.64 -6.92 13.00
C GLY A 11 -2.02 -6.44 11.69
N SER A 12 -2.59 -6.84 10.54
CA SER A 12 -2.10 -6.41 9.22
C SER A 12 -2.16 -4.90 9.03
N ASP A 13 -3.16 -4.24 9.64
CA ASP A 13 -3.38 -2.80 9.52
C ASP A 13 -2.20 -2.01 10.10
N GLU A 14 -1.68 -2.43 11.26
CA GLU A 14 -0.50 -1.84 11.87
C GLU A 14 0.75 -2.04 10.99
N ILE A 15 0.91 -3.25 10.44
CA ILE A 15 2.05 -3.56 9.56
C ILE A 15 1.99 -2.70 8.28
N ILE A 16 0.82 -2.54 7.66
CA ILE A 16 0.64 -1.67 6.48
C ILE A 16 0.94 -0.21 6.83
N HIS A 17 0.51 0.24 8.01
CA HIS A 17 0.81 1.59 8.49
C HIS A 17 2.33 1.81 8.66
N PHE A 18 3.04 0.86 9.29
CA PHE A 18 4.49 0.91 9.44
C PHE A 18 5.23 0.93 8.10
N LEU A 19 4.76 0.15 7.12
CA LEU A 19 5.33 0.17 5.77
C LEU A 19 5.20 1.57 5.13
N CYS A 20 4.04 2.20 5.23
CA CYS A 20 3.85 3.56 4.69
C CYS A 20 4.75 4.58 5.42
N GLN A 21 4.84 4.53 6.74
CA GLN A 21 5.68 5.44 7.53
C GLN A 21 7.18 5.27 7.25
N ALA A 22 7.62 4.04 6.95
CA ALA A 22 9.04 3.75 6.69
C ALA A 22 9.48 4.11 5.27
N TYR A 23 8.57 4.06 4.28
CA TYR A 23 8.94 4.08 2.86
C TYR A 23 8.22 5.14 2.01
N ALA A 24 7.24 5.86 2.56
CA ALA A 24 6.50 6.87 1.82
C ALA A 24 6.37 8.17 2.63
N GLY A 25 6.25 9.28 1.93
CA GLY A 25 5.99 10.58 2.52
C GLY A 25 5.51 11.61 1.51
N PRO A 26 5.55 12.90 1.86
CA PRO A 26 5.26 13.97 0.92
C PRO A 26 6.05 13.79 -0.38
N ARG A 27 5.35 13.90 -1.52
CA ARG A 27 5.86 13.72 -2.89
C ARG A 27 6.03 12.27 -3.35
N ASP A 28 5.80 11.28 -2.50
CA ASP A 28 5.72 9.88 -2.92
C ASP A 28 4.28 9.49 -3.26
N GLU A 29 4.16 8.45 -4.09
CA GLU A 29 2.90 7.84 -4.46
C GLU A 29 2.82 6.42 -3.91
N VAL A 30 1.64 6.04 -3.40
CA VAL A 30 1.35 4.67 -2.99
C VAL A 30 0.27 4.12 -3.90
N LEU A 31 0.66 3.20 -4.78
CA LEU A 31 -0.23 2.56 -5.75
C LEU A 31 -0.98 1.37 -5.15
N PHE A 32 -2.26 1.25 -5.48
CA PHE A 32 -3.11 0.09 -5.17
C PHE A 32 -4.23 -0.02 -6.21
N THR A 33 -4.87 -1.19 -6.31
CA THR A 33 -5.98 -1.39 -7.25
C THR A 33 -7.31 -0.88 -6.70
N GLU A 34 -8.27 -0.59 -7.57
CA GLU A 34 -9.51 0.13 -7.22
C GLU A 34 -10.40 -0.56 -6.16
N HIS A 35 -10.37 -1.89 -6.09
CA HIS A 35 -11.07 -2.68 -5.06
C HIS A 35 -10.11 -3.22 -3.99
N GLY A 36 -8.89 -2.69 -3.93
CA GLY A 36 -7.89 -3.01 -2.92
C GLY A 36 -8.34 -2.59 -1.52
N PHE A 37 -7.66 -3.14 -0.51
CA PHE A 37 -8.01 -2.90 0.87
C PHE A 37 -7.87 -1.42 1.26
N LEU A 38 -8.89 -0.87 1.93
CA LEU A 38 -8.98 0.57 2.22
C LEU A 38 -7.80 1.09 3.04
N MET A 39 -7.16 0.24 3.85
CA MET A 39 -5.99 0.61 4.64
C MET A 39 -4.80 1.07 3.82
N TYR A 40 -4.67 0.68 2.54
CA TYR A 40 -3.61 1.21 1.67
C TYR A 40 -3.77 2.72 1.47
N ARG A 41 -4.99 3.16 1.15
CA ARG A 41 -5.32 4.58 0.98
C ARG A 41 -5.15 5.35 2.29
N ILE A 42 -5.73 4.83 3.38
CA ILE A 42 -5.68 5.50 4.68
C ILE A 42 -4.24 5.66 5.17
N SER A 43 -3.43 4.61 5.06
CA SER A 43 -2.03 4.64 5.54
C SER A 43 -1.14 5.53 4.68
N ALA A 44 -1.33 5.54 3.36
CA ALA A 44 -0.62 6.45 2.46
C ALA A 44 -0.89 7.92 2.84
N MET A 45 -2.18 8.27 3.02
CA MET A 45 -2.56 9.62 3.44
C MET A 45 -2.01 9.98 4.82
N ALA A 46 -2.02 9.03 5.77
CA ALA A 46 -1.46 9.23 7.10
C ALA A 46 0.06 9.48 7.08
N ALA A 47 0.78 8.93 6.11
CA ALA A 47 2.20 9.21 5.87
C ALA A 47 2.44 10.53 5.09
N GLY A 48 1.38 11.18 4.60
CA GLY A 48 1.48 12.38 3.75
C GLY A 48 1.79 12.08 2.28
N ALA A 49 1.75 10.81 1.88
CA ALA A 49 1.91 10.38 0.50
C ALA A 49 0.61 10.52 -0.30
N THR A 50 0.72 10.45 -1.63
CA THR A 50 -0.42 10.51 -2.55
C THR A 50 -0.95 9.10 -2.84
N PRO A 51 -2.18 8.74 -2.43
CA PRO A 51 -2.76 7.45 -2.79
C PRO A 51 -3.18 7.42 -4.26
N VAL A 52 -2.67 6.47 -5.03
CA VAL A 52 -2.99 6.29 -6.46
C VAL A 52 -3.76 4.99 -6.65
N SER A 53 -5.00 5.11 -7.10
CA SER A 53 -5.88 3.97 -7.37
C SER A 53 -5.83 3.61 -8.85
N VAL A 54 -5.51 2.36 -9.16
CA VAL A 54 -5.40 1.82 -10.52
C VAL A 54 -6.62 0.95 -10.85
N ARG A 55 -7.14 1.04 -12.07
CA ARG A 55 -8.26 0.19 -12.50
C ARG A 55 -7.88 -1.28 -12.58
N GLU A 56 -8.84 -2.13 -12.30
CA GLU A 56 -8.69 -3.58 -12.44
C GLU A 56 -9.28 -4.07 -13.77
N ARG A 57 -8.98 -5.32 -14.11
CA ARG A 57 -9.65 -6.06 -15.18
C ARG A 57 -10.34 -7.26 -14.57
N GLU A 58 -11.65 -7.36 -14.71
CA GLU A 58 -12.44 -8.47 -14.15
C GLU A 58 -12.20 -8.71 -12.64
N ARG A 59 -12.04 -7.62 -11.85
CA ARG A 59 -11.68 -7.66 -10.42
C ARG A 59 -10.34 -8.36 -10.12
N THR A 60 -9.41 -8.29 -11.07
CA THR A 60 -8.04 -8.77 -10.93
C THR A 60 -7.06 -7.66 -11.31
N THR A 61 -5.85 -7.74 -10.76
CA THR A 61 -4.78 -6.79 -11.04
C THR A 61 -4.49 -6.73 -12.54
N ASP A 62 -4.51 -5.52 -13.10
CA ASP A 62 -4.12 -5.26 -14.49
C ASP A 62 -2.74 -4.60 -14.52
N VAL A 63 -1.75 -5.31 -15.05
CA VAL A 63 -0.35 -4.85 -15.10
C VAL A 63 -0.18 -3.68 -16.06
N ASP A 64 -0.89 -3.69 -17.20
CA ASP A 64 -0.80 -2.60 -18.17
C ASP A 64 -1.39 -1.31 -17.57
N ALA A 65 -2.46 -1.42 -16.79
CA ALA A 65 -3.03 -0.28 -16.09
C ALA A 65 -2.12 0.29 -14.98
N ILE A 66 -1.30 -0.56 -14.34
CA ILE A 66 -0.33 -0.14 -13.32
C ILE A 66 0.87 0.60 -13.96
N LEU A 67 1.28 0.20 -15.16
CA LEU A 67 2.45 0.76 -15.85
C LEU A 67 2.14 1.99 -16.71
N ALA A 68 0.85 2.34 -16.87
CA ALA A 68 0.37 3.39 -17.76
C ALA A 68 0.64 4.82 -17.27
#